data_AF-A0A2I1HNR9-F1
#
_entry.id   AF-A0A2I1HNR9-F1
#
_cell.length_a   1.000
_cell.length_b   1.000
_cell.length_c   1.000
_cell.angle_alpha   90.00
_cell.angle_beta   90.00
_cell.angle_gamma   90.00
#
_symmetry.space_group_name_H-M   'P 1'
#
loop_
_entity.id
_entity.type
_entity.pdbx_description
1 polymer ?
#
loop_
_entity_poly.entity_id
_entity_poly.type
_entity_poly.pdbx_seq_one_letter_code
_entity_poly.pdbx_strand_id
1 'polypeptide(L)'
;MVKQGSFSYFNDNTDTKSLYNVPNVRVRIERMTSEVARIYFVDDADNLINNIPPGMTFHNITLNQVVQHMPIDIINRAEFYVILWTYSYKLQYNGHEVYRLDNQRQQAINIS
;
A
#
# COMPACT_ATOMS: atom_id res chain seq x y z
N MET A 1 13.59 0.76 18.68
CA MET A 1 12.60 1.72 18.13
C MET A 1 13.04 2.09 16.73
N VAL A 2 12.38 1.54 15.70
CA VAL A 2 12.62 1.95 14.31
C VAL A 2 11.63 3.06 14.00
N LYS A 3 12.13 4.25 13.65
CA LYS A 3 11.31 5.37 13.19
C LYS A 3 10.70 4.97 11.85
N GLN A 4 9.42 4.62 11.84
CA GLN A 4 8.62 4.43 10.62
C GLN A 4 8.60 5.75 9.85
N GLY A 5 9.04 5.71 8.59
CA GLY A 5 8.96 6.86 7.69
C GLY A 5 7.50 7.23 7.45
N SER A 6 7.13 8.46 7.77
CA SER A 6 5.80 9.01 7.51
C SER A 6 5.67 9.31 6.02
N PHE A 7 4.59 8.83 5.40
CA PHE A 7 4.13 9.23 4.07
C PHE A 7 2.93 10.15 4.20
N SER A 8 2.85 11.22 3.41
CA SER A 8 1.69 12.14 3.42
C SER A 8 0.98 12.14 2.08
N TYR A 9 -0.24 11.58 2.04
CA TYR A 9 -1.09 11.55 0.85
C TYR A 9 -1.34 12.91 0.17
N PHE A 10 -1.21 14.02 0.90
CA PHE A 10 -1.50 15.35 0.37
C PHE A 10 -0.40 15.90 -0.54
N ASN A 11 0.86 15.52 -0.28
CA ASN A 11 2.01 16.20 -0.87
C ASN A 11 2.78 15.32 -1.87
N ASP A 12 2.60 14.00 -1.78
CA ASP A 12 3.42 13.04 -2.52
C ASP A 12 2.58 12.26 -3.56
N ASN A 13 3.05 12.22 -4.81
CA ASN A 13 2.39 11.43 -5.87
C ASN A 13 2.75 9.94 -5.80
N THR A 14 3.93 9.61 -5.30
CA THR A 14 4.43 8.24 -5.15
C THR A 14 5.33 8.13 -3.94
N ASP A 15 5.28 7.00 -3.25
CA ASP A 15 6.26 6.64 -2.21
C ASP A 15 6.60 5.15 -2.28
N THR A 16 7.83 4.83 -1.88
CA THR A 16 8.36 3.47 -1.90
C THR A 16 8.96 3.14 -0.54
N LYS A 17 8.52 2.02 0.03
CA LYS A 17 8.92 1.57 1.37
C LYS A 17 9.39 0.13 1.31
N SER A 18 10.49 -0.15 2.00
CA SER A 18 10.92 -1.53 2.23
C SER A 18 9.95 -2.23 3.17
N LEU A 19 9.71 -3.52 2.92
CA LEU A 19 8.86 -4.36 3.75
C LEU A 19 9.69 -4.99 4.87
N TYR A 20 9.12 -5.05 6.08
CA TYR A 20 9.79 -5.69 7.20
C TYR A 20 9.88 -7.21 6.97
N ASN A 21 11.08 -7.78 7.08
CA ASN A 21 11.35 -9.22 6.91
C ASN A 21 10.93 -9.83 5.57
N VAL A 22 10.79 -9.02 4.51
CA VAL A 22 10.58 -9.53 3.14
C VAL A 22 11.75 -9.06 2.27
N PRO A 23 12.75 -9.91 1.99
CA PRO A 23 13.91 -9.52 1.21
C PRO A 23 13.53 -9.28 -0.26
N ASN A 24 14.23 -8.35 -0.90
CA ASN A 24 14.13 -8.06 -2.34
C ASN A 24 12.75 -7.60 -2.82
N VAL A 25 11.86 -7.18 -1.91
CA VAL A 25 10.53 -6.70 -2.23
C VAL A 25 10.27 -5.40 -1.47
N ARG A 26 9.92 -4.37 -2.22
CA ARG A 26 9.47 -3.07 -1.70
C ARG A 26 8.06 -2.82 -2.17
N VAL A 27 7.30 -2.12 -1.33
CA VAL A 27 5.94 -1.68 -1.66
C VAL A 27 6.00 -0.27 -2.23
N ARG A 28 5.27 -0.04 -3.31
CA ARG A 28 5.10 1.28 -3.92
C ARG A 28 3.64 1.66 -3.88
N ILE A 29 3.39 2.88 -3.42
CA ILE A 29 2.06 3.47 -3.35
C ILE A 29 2.05 4.64 -4.32
N GLU A 30 1.09 4.64 -5.23
CA GLU A 30 0.95 5.68 -6.24
C GLU A 30 -0.48 6.23 -6.24
N ARG A 31 -0.58 7.55 -6.21
CA ARG A 31 -1.84 8.26 -6.25
C ARG A 31 -2.46 8.14 -7.65
N MET A 32 -3.69 7.64 -7.72
CA MET A 32 -4.48 7.63 -8.96
C MET A 32 -5.38 8.87 -9.03
N THR A 33 -6.05 9.19 -7.92
CA THR A 33 -6.90 10.37 -7.75
C THR A 33 -6.71 10.95 -6.35
N SER A 34 -7.45 11.99 -5.96
CA SER A 34 -7.43 12.52 -4.59
C SER A 34 -7.95 11.53 -3.54
N GLU A 35 -8.71 10.51 -3.95
CA GLU A 35 -9.36 9.55 -3.04
C GLU A 35 -8.80 8.13 -3.20
N VAL A 36 -8.21 7.83 -4.35
CA VAL A 36 -7.80 6.48 -4.76
C VAL A 36 -6.29 6.41 -4.94
N ALA A 37 -5.69 5.33 -4.44
CA ALA A 37 -4.31 4.95 -4.73
C ALA A 37 -4.22 3.51 -5.22
N ARG A 38 -3.13 3.21 -5.93
CA ARG A 38 -2.72 1.85 -6.21
C ARG A 38 -1.49 1.47 -5.42
N ILE A 39 -1.44 0.20 -5.00
CA ILE A 39 -0.29 -0.41 -4.34
C ILE A 39 0.23 -1.54 -5.21
N TYR A 40 1.51 -1.52 -5.52
CA TYR A 40 2.20 -2.55 -6.29
C TYR A 40 3.61 -2.79 -5.74
N PHE A 41 4.30 -3.79 -6.28
CA PHE A 41 5.59 -4.24 -5.76
C PHE A 41 6.72 -3.98 -6.74
N VAL A 42 7.88 -3.63 -6.20
CA VAL A 42 9.13 -3.46 -6.95
C VAL A 42 10.26 -4.21 -6.25
N ASP A 43 11.29 -4.57 -6.99
CA ASP A 43 12.51 -5.16 -6.44
C ASP A 43 13.45 -4.08 -5.85
N ASP A 44 14.60 -4.49 -5.33
CA ASP A 44 15.60 -3.58 -4.75
C ASP A 44 16.24 -2.63 -5.78
N ALA A 45 16.17 -2.96 -7.06
CA ALA A 45 16.63 -2.13 -8.18
C ALA A 45 15.52 -1.23 -8.75
N ASP A 46 14.34 -1.20 -8.11
CA ASP A 46 13.15 -0.44 -8.53
C ASP A 46 12.47 -0.98 -9.79
N ASN A 47 12.82 -2.20 -10.21
CA ASN A 47 12.10 -2.88 -11.29
C ASN A 47 10.76 -3.39 -10.77
N LEU A 48 9.77 -3.34 -11.65
CA LEU A 48 8.44 -3.81 -11.32
C LEU A 48 8.37 -5.33 -11.15
N ILE A 49 7.65 -5.77 -10.10
CA ILE A 49 7.27 -7.17 -9.93
C ILE A 49 5.85 -7.34 -10.49
N ASN A 50 5.73 -8.12 -11.57
CA ASN A 50 4.49 -8.20 -12.36
C ASN A 50 3.31 -8.89 -11.66
N ASN A 51 3.59 -9.79 -10.71
CA ASN A 51 2.56 -10.51 -9.95
C ASN A 51 2.69 -10.17 -8.48
N ILE A 52 1.59 -10.24 -7.73
CA ILE A 52 1.63 -10.17 -6.28
C ILE A 52 2.55 -11.30 -5.75
N PRO A 53 3.61 -10.98 -4.97
CA PRO A 53 4.51 -12.01 -4.46
C PRO A 53 3.75 -13.08 -3.65
N PRO A 54 4.08 -14.37 -3.80
CA PRO A 54 3.42 -15.44 -3.05
C PRO A 54 3.46 -15.21 -1.54
N GLY A 55 2.34 -15.49 -0.87
CA GLY A 55 2.19 -15.28 0.58
C GLY A 55 1.86 -13.85 0.98
N MET A 56 1.76 -12.90 0.03
CA MET A 56 1.26 -11.55 0.30
C MET A 56 -0.26 -11.54 0.38
N THR A 57 -0.79 -10.83 1.37
CA THR A 57 -2.23 -10.58 1.48
C THR A 57 -2.44 -9.18 2.02
N PHE A 58 -3.32 -8.42 1.38
CA PHE A 58 -3.64 -7.06 1.77
C PHE A 58 -5.04 -7.01 2.39
N HIS A 59 -5.13 -6.41 3.58
CA HIS A 59 -6.37 -6.35 4.35
C HIS A 59 -6.75 -4.89 4.59
N ASN A 60 -8.01 -4.58 4.31
CA ASN A 60 -8.67 -3.39 4.83
C ASN A 60 -9.09 -3.68 6.28
N ILE A 61 -8.41 -3.03 7.23
CA ILE A 61 -8.65 -3.20 8.66
C ILE A 61 -9.93 -2.46 9.07
N THR A 62 -10.22 -1.31 8.45
CA THR A 62 -11.42 -0.53 8.76
C THR A 62 -12.70 -1.31 8.45
N LEU A 63 -12.73 -2.03 7.33
CA LEU A 63 -13.88 -2.84 6.92
C LEU A 63 -13.77 -4.32 7.30
N ASN A 64 -12.64 -4.74 7.86
CA ASN A 64 -12.32 -6.15 8.15
C ASN A 64 -12.47 -7.07 6.91
N GLN A 65 -11.87 -6.68 5.80
CA GLN A 65 -11.99 -7.37 4.51
C GLN A 65 -10.62 -7.60 3.86
N VAL A 66 -10.49 -8.73 3.15
CA VAL A 66 -9.35 -8.95 2.24
C VAL A 66 -9.57 -8.10 1.00
N VAL A 67 -8.57 -7.33 0.61
CA VAL A 67 -8.59 -6.55 -0.63
C VAL A 67 -8.22 -7.47 -1.78
N GLN A 68 -9.12 -7.58 -2.76
CA GLN A 68 -8.82 -8.27 -4.01
C GLN A 68 -7.81 -7.46 -4.82
N HIS A 69 -6.79 -8.12 -5.36
CA HIS A 69 -5.91 -7.47 -6.32
C HIS A 69 -6.61 -7.37 -7.67
N MET A 70 -6.30 -6.31 -8.39
CA MET A 70 -6.72 -6.13 -9.77
C MET A 70 -5.70 -6.83 -10.67
N PRO A 71 -6.16 -7.52 -11.73
CA PRO A 71 -5.27 -8.10 -12.72
C PRO A 71 -4.47 -6.99 -13.43
N ILE A 72 -3.35 -7.40 -14.02
CA ILE A 72 -2.40 -6.57 -14.78
C ILE A 72 -3.10 -5.44 -15.55
N ASP A 73 -2.78 -4.19 -15.20
CA ASP A 73 -3.23 -2.99 -15.94
C ASP A 73 -2.28 -2.65 -17.10
N ILE A 74 -2.84 -2.04 -18.14
CA ILE A 74 -2.16 -1.56 -19.36
C ILE A 74 -1.03 -0.58 -19.04
N ILE A 75 -1.23 0.25 -18.01
CA ILE A 75 -0.33 1.38 -17.70
C ILE A 75 0.96 0.90 -17.02
N ASN A 76 0.92 -0.17 -16.21
CA ASN A 76 2.10 -0.63 -15.46
C ASN A 76 2.48 -2.10 -15.71
N ARG A 77 1.67 -2.95 -16.34
CA ARG A 77 1.98 -4.39 -16.53
C ARG A 77 2.23 -5.20 -15.23
N ALA A 78 1.73 -4.74 -14.09
CA ALA A 78 1.73 -5.51 -12.84
C ALA A 78 0.35 -5.60 -12.21
N GLU A 79 0.13 -6.65 -11.44
CA GLU A 79 -0.96 -6.75 -10.48
C GLU A 79 -0.79 -5.69 -9.37
N PHE A 80 -1.91 -5.15 -8.91
CA PHE A 80 -1.93 -4.10 -7.90
C PHE A 80 -3.18 -4.17 -7.04
N TYR A 81 -3.13 -3.60 -5.85
CA TYR A 81 -4.29 -3.35 -5.03
C TYR A 81 -4.80 -1.93 -5.25
N VAL A 82 -6.12 -1.75 -5.20
CA VAL A 82 -6.75 -0.42 -5.16
C VAL A 82 -7.14 -0.12 -3.72
N ILE A 83 -6.79 1.06 -3.25
CA ILE A 83 -7.08 1.53 -1.90
C ILE A 83 -7.79 2.89 -1.93
N LEU A 84 -8.53 3.16 -0.86
CA LEU A 84 -9.07 4.48 -0.54
C LEU A 84 -8.29 5.05 0.64
N TRP A 85 -7.89 6.32 0.54
CA TRP A 85 -7.10 6.98 1.59
C TRP A 85 -7.82 7.11 2.94
N THR A 86 -9.14 6.94 2.95
CA THR A 86 -10.02 7.02 4.13
C THR A 86 -10.00 5.77 5.01
N TYR A 87 -9.40 4.67 4.55
CA TYR A 87 -9.34 3.41 5.29
C TYR A 87 -7.92 3.10 5.78
N SER A 88 -7.84 2.30 6.84
CA SER A 88 -6.59 1.71 7.31
C SER A 88 -6.41 0.32 6.72
N TYR A 89 -5.16 -0.03 6.43
CA TYR A 89 -4.79 -1.29 5.82
C TYR A 89 -3.55 -1.91 6.47
N LYS A 90 -3.44 -3.24 6.36
CA LYS A 90 -2.20 -3.97 6.61
C LYS A 90 -1.87 -4.85 5.42
N LEU A 91 -0.58 -4.91 5.12
CA LEU A 91 -0.01 -5.95 4.26
C LEU A 91 0.60 -7.02 5.16
N GLN A 92 0.26 -8.27 4.86
CA GLN A 92 0.80 -9.43 5.54
C GLN A 92 1.63 -10.27 4.57
N TYR A 93 2.70 -10.85 5.07
CA TYR A 93 3.50 -11.88 4.41
C TYR A 93 3.46 -13.15 5.25
N ASN A 94 2.94 -14.25 4.68
CA ASN A 94 2.76 -15.52 5.37
C ASN A 94 2.03 -15.37 6.72
N GLY A 95 1.01 -14.50 6.77
CA GLY A 95 0.22 -14.23 7.97
C GLY A 95 0.80 -13.20 8.94
N HIS A 96 2.04 -12.76 8.77
CA HIS A 96 2.67 -11.75 9.62
C HIS A 96 2.54 -10.35 9.02
N GLU A 97 2.20 -9.34 9.82
CA GLU A 97 2.17 -7.95 9.36
C GLU A 97 3.58 -7.45 9.02
N VAL A 98 3.75 -6.97 7.78
CA VAL A 98 5.04 -6.47 7.26
C VAL A 98 5.00 -5.00 6.85
N TYR A 99 3.80 -4.46 6.68
CA TYR A 99 3.56 -3.06 6.40
C TYR A 99 2.15 -2.66 6.83
N ARG A 100 2.00 -1.41 7.28
CA ARG A 100 0.74 -0.86 7.76
C ARG A 100 0.56 0.55 7.22
N LEU A 101 -0.64 0.79 6.70
CA LEU A 101 -1.10 2.11 6.27
C LEU A 101 -2.25 2.50 7.20
N ASP A 102 -1.99 3.33 8.20
CA ASP A 102 -3.06 3.87 9.04
C ASP A 102 -3.72 5.06 8.33
N ASN A 103 -5.05 5.12 8.39
CA ASN A 103 -5.92 6.13 7.80
C ASN A 103 -5.27 7.51 7.75
N GLN A 104 -5.04 8.02 6.54
CA GLN A 104 -4.30 9.26 6.33
C GLN A 104 -5.22 10.49 6.39
N ARG A 105 -6.53 10.32 6.23
CA ARG A 105 -7.51 11.41 6.33
C ARG A 105 -7.98 11.51 7.79
N GLN A 106 -7.20 12.18 8.64
CA GLN A 106 -7.65 12.55 9.98
C GLN A 106 -9.02 13.24 9.88
N GLN A 107 -10.05 12.65 10.47
CA GLN A 107 -11.31 13.34 10.71
C GLN A 107 -11.06 14.41 11.77
N ALA A 108 -10.74 15.62 11.37
CA ALA A 108 -10.87 16.78 12.24
C ALA A 108 -12.35 17.16 12.29
N ILE A 109 -12.99 16.98 13.45
CA ILE A 109 -14.28 17.58 13.72
C ILE A 109 -14.00 19.04 14.08
N ASN A 110 -14.30 19.95 13.16
CA ASN A 110 -14.33 21.37 13.47
C ASN A 110 -15.74 21.70 13.95
N ILE A 111 -15.87 22.01 15.24
CA ILE A 111 -17.08 22.63 15.77
C ILE A 111 -16.91 24.12 15.49
N SER A 112 -17.71 24.65 14.56
CA SER A 112 -17.87 26.09 14.32
C SER A 112 -18.91 26.69 15.24
#